data_AF-A0A3D2VAM2-F1
#
_entry.id   AF-A0A3D2VAM2-F1
#
_cell.length_a   1.000
_cell.length_b   1.000
_cell.length_c   1.000
_cell.angle_alpha   90.00
_cell.angle_beta   90.00
_cell.angle_gamma   90.00
#
_symmetry.space_group_name_H-M   'P 1'
#
loop_
_entity.id
_entity.type
_entity.pdbx_description
1 polymer ?
#
loop_
_entity_poly.entity_id
_entity_poly.type
_entity_poly.pdbx_seq_one_letter_code
_entity_poly.pdbx_strand_id
1 'polypeptide(L)'
;MRWTISNMLTLLRVALIPVIAALYLGGASGYLTAGVFLLAGVTDWADGYLARQRNEESPFGAFLDPVADKLMVSAVLVLMAADPQMRQEVFSPALFTIIVAIIIGREITISALREWMAELGRRGVVAVGGIGKVKTTLQFVAITVLLFAQAGLQKWMVVFGEVLLYAAGALTLWSMIVYLRGAWPSLSAR
;
A
#
# COMPACT_ATOMS: atom_id res chain seq x y z
N MET A 1 1.48 8.08 27.38
CA MET A 1 1.01 8.38 26.01
C MET A 1 -0.14 9.37 26.10
N ARG A 2 -0.09 10.52 25.40
CA ARG A 2 -1.27 11.36 25.21
C ARG A 2 -2.07 10.76 24.05
N TRP A 3 -3.33 10.40 24.30
CA TRP A 3 -4.23 9.86 23.28
C TRP A 3 -4.71 11.01 22.39
N THR A 4 -4.13 11.12 21.19
CA THR A 4 -4.61 12.06 20.16
C THR A 4 -5.56 11.34 19.21
N ILE A 5 -6.45 12.10 18.56
CA ILE A 5 -7.38 11.56 17.57
C ILE A 5 -6.63 10.88 16.42
N SER A 6 -5.49 11.45 16.00
CA SER A 6 -4.61 10.88 14.99
C SER A 6 -4.14 9.47 15.38
N ASN A 7 -3.64 9.29 16.61
CA ASN A 7 -3.17 7.99 17.08
C ASN A 7 -4.28 6.93 17.12
N MET A 8 -5.50 7.34 17.49
CA MET A 8 -6.65 6.43 17.51
C MET A 8 -7.03 5.97 16.10
N LEU A 9 -6.94 6.86 15.11
CA LEU A 9 -7.20 6.52 13.70
C LEU A 9 -6.13 5.57 13.14
N THR A 10 -4.84 5.79 13.44
CA THR A 10 -3.78 4.86 13.04
C THR A 10 -3.97 3.48 13.67
N LEU A 11 -4.27 3.42 14.97
CA LEU A 11 -4.53 2.15 15.67
C LEU A 11 -5.77 1.44 15.11
N LEU A 12 -6.82 2.19 14.78
CA LEU A 12 -7.98 1.67 14.09
C LEU A 12 -7.57 1.04 12.75
N ARG A 13 -6.74 1.71 11.93
CA ARG A 13 -6.27 1.16 10.64
C ARG A 13 -5.54 -0.17 10.83
N VAL A 14 -4.63 -0.25 11.81
CA VAL A 14 -3.94 -1.51 12.13
C VAL A 14 -4.93 -2.60 12.54
N ALA A 15 -5.94 -2.25 13.35
CA ALA A 15 -6.99 -3.18 13.75
C ALA A 15 -7.92 -3.59 12.59
N LEU A 16 -8.07 -2.77 11.55
CA LEU A 16 -8.86 -3.11 10.36
C LEU A 16 -8.17 -4.16 9.47
N ILE A 17 -6.86 -4.33 9.53
CA ILE A 17 -6.13 -5.34 8.75
C ILE A 17 -6.66 -6.76 9.00
N PRO A 18 -6.72 -7.28 10.25
CA PRO A 18 -7.29 -8.59 10.52
C PRO A 18 -8.79 -8.66 10.23
N VAL A 19 -9.52 -7.54 10.34
CA VAL A 19 -10.95 -7.48 9.96
C VAL A 19 -11.11 -7.69 8.46
N ILE A 20 -10.32 -6.99 7.62
CA ILE A 20 -10.33 -7.16 6.17
C ILE A 20 -9.97 -8.61 5.81
N ALA A 21 -8.97 -9.19 6.46
CA ALA A 21 -8.60 -10.59 6.23
C ALA A 21 -9.74 -11.56 6.61
N ALA A 22 -10.38 -11.35 7.75
CA ALA A 22 -11.51 -12.17 8.20
C ALA A 22 -12.72 -12.04 7.26
N LEU A 23 -13.03 -10.84 6.77
CA LEU A 23 -14.10 -10.62 5.80
C LEU A 23 -13.79 -11.32 4.47
N TYR A 24 -12.57 -11.15 3.96
CA TYR A 24 -12.14 -11.77 2.71
C TYR A 24 -12.17 -13.30 2.80
N LEU A 25 -11.55 -13.88 3.82
CA LEU A 25 -11.45 -15.33 4.00
C LEU A 25 -12.76 -15.98 4.43
N GLY A 26 -13.61 -15.23 5.15
CA GLY A 26 -14.94 -15.67 5.56
C GLY A 26 -15.97 -15.69 4.44
N GLY A 27 -15.59 -15.32 3.21
CA GLY A 27 -16.48 -15.28 2.06
C GLY A 27 -17.52 -14.15 2.14
N ALA A 28 -17.23 -13.09 2.88
CA ALA A 28 -18.08 -11.90 2.87
C ALA A 28 -18.10 -11.29 1.45
N SER A 29 -19.13 -10.51 1.15
CA SER A 29 -19.22 -9.83 -0.14
C SER A 29 -17.99 -8.95 -0.38
N GLY A 30 -17.40 -9.03 -1.56
CA GLY A 30 -16.29 -8.15 -1.97
C GLY A 30 -16.61 -6.66 -1.84
N TYR A 31 -17.90 -6.26 -1.92
CA TYR A 31 -18.35 -4.89 -1.66
C TYR A 31 -18.08 -4.46 -0.22
N LEU A 32 -18.32 -5.35 0.75
CA LEU A 32 -18.07 -5.08 2.16
C LEU A 32 -16.57 -4.98 2.43
N THR A 33 -15.79 -5.94 1.91
CA THR A 33 -14.34 -5.95 2.07
C THR A 33 -13.70 -4.70 1.42
N ALA A 34 -14.14 -4.32 0.22
CA ALA A 34 -13.72 -3.09 -0.44
C ALA A 34 -14.15 -1.84 0.33
N GLY A 35 -15.35 -1.82 0.89
CA GLY A 35 -15.85 -0.73 1.73
C GLY A 35 -14.97 -0.52 2.96
N VAL A 36 -14.60 -1.59 3.67
CA VAL A 36 -13.71 -1.51 4.83
C VAL A 36 -12.29 -1.07 4.42
N PHE A 37 -11.77 -1.57 3.30
CA PHE A 37 -10.49 -1.12 2.76
C PHE A 37 -10.49 0.38 2.40
N LEU A 38 -11.54 0.86 1.74
CA LEU A 38 -11.72 2.28 1.42
C LEU A 38 -11.84 3.13 2.67
N LEU A 39 -12.63 2.70 3.67
CA LEU A 39 -12.75 3.39 4.95
C LEU A 39 -11.38 3.52 5.63
N ALA A 40 -10.56 2.47 5.61
CA ALA A 40 -9.21 2.49 6.17
C ALA A 40 -8.25 3.46 5.44
N GLY A 41 -8.40 3.63 4.12
CA GLY A 41 -7.66 4.63 3.35
C GLY A 41 -8.18 6.06 3.56
N VAL A 42 -9.49 6.25 3.70
CA VAL A 42 -10.07 7.57 3.99
C VAL A 42 -9.67 8.05 5.39
N THR A 43 -9.60 7.16 6.37
CA THR A 43 -9.13 7.53 7.71
C THR A 43 -7.66 7.94 7.74
N ASP A 44 -6.80 7.42 6.83
CA ASP A 44 -5.41 7.88 6.62
C ASP A 44 -5.37 9.30 6.09
N TRP A 45 -6.15 9.57 5.05
CA TRP A 45 -6.19 10.94 4.54
C TRP A 45 -6.74 11.92 5.58
N ALA A 46 -7.74 11.51 6.36
CA ALA A 46 -8.34 12.32 7.41
C ALA A 46 -7.40 12.55 8.60
N ASP A 47 -6.61 11.56 9.02
CA ASP A 47 -5.65 11.72 10.12
C ASP A 47 -4.55 12.73 9.76
N GLY A 48 -4.00 12.65 8.54
CA GLY A 48 -2.96 13.56 8.07
C GLY A 48 -3.47 14.98 7.89
N TYR A 49 -4.75 15.15 7.55
CA TYR A 49 -5.41 16.45 7.52
C TYR A 49 -5.60 17.02 8.93
N LEU A 50 -6.15 16.22 9.86
CA LEU A 50 -6.42 16.64 11.24
C LEU A 50 -5.13 16.93 12.02
N ALA A 51 -4.10 16.11 11.86
CA ALA A 51 -2.80 16.29 12.51
C ALA A 51 -2.16 17.64 12.12
N ARG A 52 -2.19 17.99 10.82
CA ARG A 52 -1.71 19.28 10.30
C ARG A 52 -2.53 20.45 10.80
N GLN A 53 -3.85 20.28 10.93
CA GLN A 53 -4.74 21.34 11.39
C GLN A 53 -4.57 21.61 12.90
N ARG A 54 -4.30 20.57 13.70
CA ARG A 54 -4.27 20.66 15.16
C ARG A 54 -2.88 20.73 15.77
N ASN A 55 -1.81 20.61 14.97
CA ASN A 55 -0.43 20.45 15.47
C ASN A 55 -0.31 19.33 16.52
N GLU A 56 -1.10 18.27 16.38
CA GLU A 56 -1.18 17.13 17.30
C GLU A 56 -0.37 15.93 16.79
N GLU A 57 0.83 16.18 16.27
CA GLU A 57 1.72 15.11 15.82
C GLU A 57 2.37 14.42 17.04
N SER A 58 2.27 13.10 17.10
CA SER A 58 2.94 12.29 18.12
C SER A 58 4.05 11.44 17.49
N PRO A 59 5.20 11.25 18.15
CA PRO A 59 6.28 10.41 17.61
C PRO A 59 5.85 8.97 17.34
N PHE A 60 4.93 8.45 18.16
CA PHE A 60 4.41 7.09 18.01
C PHE A 60 3.49 6.97 16.77
N GLY A 61 2.58 7.91 16.58
CA GLY A 61 1.71 7.95 15.39
C GLY A 61 2.51 8.10 14.10
N ALA A 62 3.47 9.02 14.09
CA ALA A 62 4.37 9.25 12.94
C ALA A 62 5.21 8.01 12.57
N PHE A 63 5.55 7.17 13.54
CA PHE A 63 6.20 5.88 13.30
C PHE A 63 5.22 4.82 12.76
N LEU A 64 4.01 4.76 13.32
CA LEU A 64 3.05 3.71 13.02
C LEU A 64 2.32 3.92 11.68
N ASP A 65 2.05 5.16 11.26
CA ASP A 65 1.34 5.48 10.01
C ASP A 65 1.99 4.84 8.76
N PRO A 66 3.31 5.02 8.51
CA PRO A 66 3.95 4.44 7.32
C PRO A 66 4.07 2.92 7.36
N VAL A 67 3.87 2.31 8.54
CA VAL A 67 3.87 0.86 8.74
C VAL A 67 2.47 0.31 8.48
N ALA A 68 1.44 0.93 9.06
CA ALA A 68 0.05 0.53 8.91
C ALA A 68 -0.40 0.55 7.43
N ASP A 69 -0.04 1.61 6.69
CA ASP A 69 -0.36 1.74 5.26
C ASP A 69 0.20 0.57 4.44
N LYS A 70 1.50 0.30 4.58
CA LYS A 70 2.17 -0.79 3.83
C LYS A 70 1.66 -2.17 4.23
N LEU A 71 1.40 -2.39 5.52
CA LEU A 71 0.90 -3.67 6.00
C LEU A 71 -0.51 -3.94 5.47
N MET A 72 -1.40 -2.95 5.50
CA MET A 72 -2.76 -3.09 5.00
C MET A 72 -2.77 -3.47 3.52
N VAL A 73 -2.05 -2.70 2.70
CA VAL A 73 -1.97 -2.94 1.25
C VAL A 73 -1.32 -4.29 0.95
N SER A 74 -0.24 -4.64 1.65
CA SER A 74 0.43 -5.93 1.47
C SER A 74 -0.46 -7.10 1.85
N ALA A 75 -1.20 -6.98 2.96
CA ALA A 75 -2.11 -8.03 3.43
C ALA A 75 -3.20 -8.32 2.38
N VAL A 76 -3.83 -7.28 1.82
CA VAL A 76 -4.86 -7.46 0.80
C VAL A 76 -4.29 -8.08 -0.48
N LEU A 77 -3.13 -7.61 -0.95
CA LEU A 77 -2.49 -8.18 -2.14
C LEU A 77 -2.11 -9.66 -1.95
N VAL A 78 -1.63 -10.04 -0.75
CA VAL A 78 -1.33 -11.43 -0.42
C VAL A 78 -2.60 -12.28 -0.42
N LEU A 79 -3.69 -11.79 0.18
CA LEU A 79 -4.99 -12.49 0.18
C LEU A 79 -5.48 -12.74 -1.26
N MET A 80 -5.42 -11.72 -2.12
CA MET A 80 -5.79 -11.84 -3.53
C MET A 80 -4.90 -12.79 -4.32
N ALA A 81 -3.59 -12.74 -4.11
CA ALA A 81 -2.65 -13.64 -4.78
C ALA A 81 -2.80 -15.10 -4.32
N ALA A 82 -3.28 -15.32 -3.10
CA ALA A 82 -3.57 -16.64 -2.56
C ALA A 82 -4.96 -17.17 -2.92
N ASP A 83 -5.91 -16.30 -3.29
CA ASP A 83 -7.29 -16.65 -3.59
C ASP A 83 -7.40 -17.51 -4.87
N PRO A 84 -7.88 -18.77 -4.76
CA PRO A 84 -8.05 -19.64 -5.92
C PRO A 84 -8.99 -19.09 -6.99
N GLN A 85 -10.07 -18.40 -6.59
CA GLN A 85 -11.03 -17.81 -7.52
C GLN A 85 -10.38 -16.66 -8.28
N MET A 86 -9.65 -15.79 -7.57
CA MET A 86 -8.94 -14.70 -8.21
C MET A 86 -7.89 -15.21 -9.20
N ARG A 87 -7.15 -16.25 -8.82
CA ARG A 87 -6.14 -16.89 -9.68
C ARG A 87 -6.70 -17.49 -10.96
N GLN A 88 -7.97 -17.89 -10.99
CA GLN A 88 -8.62 -18.41 -12.19
C GLN A 88 -9.08 -17.30 -13.14
N GLU A 89 -9.40 -16.13 -12.61
CA GLU A 89 -9.97 -15.01 -13.38
C GLU A 89 -8.92 -14.06 -13.95
N VAL A 90 -7.77 -13.91 -13.27
CA VAL A 90 -6.65 -13.09 -13.75
C VAL A 90 -6.01 -13.68 -15.00
N PHE A 91 -5.43 -12.83 -15.86
CA PHE A 91 -4.80 -13.25 -17.11
C PHE A 91 -3.71 -14.32 -16.91
N SER A 92 -2.87 -14.15 -15.89
CA SER A 92 -1.85 -15.11 -15.51
C SER A 92 -1.61 -15.11 -14.01
N PRO A 93 -1.94 -16.20 -13.28
CA PRO A 93 -1.72 -16.26 -11.84
C PRO A 93 -0.24 -16.08 -11.45
N ALA A 94 0.68 -16.57 -12.29
CA ALA A 94 2.12 -16.41 -12.07
C ALA A 94 2.54 -14.94 -12.18
N LEU A 95 2.12 -14.25 -13.26
CA LEU A 95 2.43 -12.84 -13.46
C LEU A 95 1.82 -11.97 -12.36
N PHE A 96 0.56 -12.22 -12.00
CA PHE A 96 -0.11 -11.53 -10.91
C PHE A 96 0.66 -11.64 -9.59
N THR A 97 1.07 -12.86 -9.22
CA THR A 97 1.85 -13.12 -8.01
C THR A 97 3.22 -12.43 -8.05
N ILE A 98 3.90 -12.44 -9.21
CA ILE A 98 5.19 -11.76 -9.39
C ILE A 98 5.03 -10.24 -9.18
N ILE A 99 4.00 -9.64 -9.76
CA ILE A 99 3.75 -8.20 -9.60
C ILE A 99 3.42 -7.85 -8.14
N VAL A 100 2.60 -8.67 -7.47
CA VAL A 100 2.34 -8.51 -6.03
C VAL A 100 3.64 -8.56 -5.22
N ALA A 101 4.50 -9.55 -5.48
CA ALA A 101 5.78 -9.69 -4.79
C ALA A 101 6.72 -8.49 -5.06
N ILE A 102 6.75 -7.98 -6.30
CA ILE A 102 7.52 -6.78 -6.66
C ILE A 102 7.02 -5.55 -5.90
N ILE A 103 5.70 -5.36 -5.82
CA ILE A 103 5.09 -4.23 -5.11
C ILE A 103 5.47 -4.28 -3.63
N ILE A 104 5.24 -5.41 -2.96
CA ILE A 104 5.54 -5.58 -1.52
C ILE A 104 7.04 -5.45 -1.26
N GLY A 105 7.86 -6.18 -2.03
CA GLY A 105 9.32 -6.17 -1.87
C GLY A 105 9.88 -4.76 -2.01
N ARG A 106 9.43 -4.02 -3.04
CA ARG A 106 9.86 -2.63 -3.23
C ARG A 106 9.44 -1.73 -2.07
N GLU A 107 8.21 -1.84 -1.58
CA GLU A 107 7.75 -1.03 -0.44
C GLU A 107 8.67 -1.19 0.76
N ILE A 108 9.11 -2.41 1.06
CA ILE A 108 10.06 -2.70 2.13
C ILE A 108 11.45 -2.12 1.78
N THR A 109 11.99 -2.41 0.60
CA THR A 109 13.34 -1.99 0.20
C THR A 109 13.50 -0.46 0.20
N ILE A 110 12.56 0.27 -0.40
CA ILE A 110 12.65 1.74 -0.47
C ILE A 110 12.38 2.39 0.89
N SER A 111 11.57 1.76 1.75
CA SER A 111 11.41 2.25 3.13
C SER A 111 12.72 2.16 3.90
N ALA A 112 13.37 0.99 3.87
CA ALA A 112 14.66 0.79 4.52
C ALA A 112 15.75 1.72 3.96
N LEU A 113 15.80 1.88 2.63
CA LEU A 113 16.74 2.78 1.98
C LEU A 113 16.55 4.24 2.41
N ARG A 114 15.29 4.69 2.51
CA ARG A 114 14.97 6.06 2.93
C ARG A 114 15.36 6.31 4.39
N GLU A 115 15.13 5.34 5.26
CA GLU A 115 15.51 5.43 6.67
C GLU A 115 17.02 5.50 6.82
N TRP A 116 17.76 4.58 6.19
CA TRP A 116 19.22 4.60 6.21
C TRP A 116 19.82 5.90 5.63
N MET A 117 19.29 6.39 4.51
CA MET A 117 19.71 7.67 3.94
C MET A 117 19.37 8.86 4.84
N ALA A 118 18.32 8.75 5.67
CA ALA A 118 17.98 9.75 6.66
C ALA A 118 19.00 9.83 7.79
N GLU A 119 19.48 8.67 8.27
CA GLU A 119 20.53 8.57 9.29
C GLU A 119 21.84 9.19 8.81
N LEU A 120 22.16 9.07 7.52
CA LEU A 120 23.33 9.70 6.89
C LEU A 120 23.18 11.21 6.64
N GLY A 121 22.07 11.84 7.07
CA GLY A 121 21.80 13.26 6.80
C GLY A 121 21.47 13.57 5.34
N ARG A 122 21.24 12.56 4.50
CA ARG A 122 21.00 12.66 3.05
C ARG A 122 19.54 12.44 2.65
N ARG A 123 18.60 12.85 3.51
CA ARG A 123 17.13 12.72 3.30
C ARG A 123 16.65 13.17 1.92
N GLY A 124 17.23 14.24 1.37
CA GLY A 124 16.81 14.85 0.10
C GLY A 124 17.14 14.04 -1.17
N VAL A 125 18.07 13.09 -1.09
CA VAL A 125 18.52 12.30 -2.26
C VAL A 125 17.46 11.29 -2.71
N VAL A 126 16.59 10.88 -1.79
CA VAL A 126 15.52 9.89 -2.00
C VAL A 126 14.15 10.53 -1.76
N ALA A 127 14.00 11.80 -2.14
CA ALA A 127 12.76 12.56 -1.96
C ALA A 127 11.65 12.05 -2.90
N VAL A 128 10.41 12.04 -2.39
CA VAL A 128 9.26 11.49 -3.12
C VAL A 128 8.89 12.39 -4.29
N GLY A 129 9.25 11.98 -5.51
CA GLY A 129 8.78 12.62 -6.74
C GLY A 129 7.29 12.35 -7.00
N GLY A 130 6.64 13.18 -7.82
CA GLY A 130 5.20 13.05 -8.15
C GLY A 130 4.78 11.67 -8.70
N ILE A 131 5.71 10.95 -9.33
CA ILE A 131 5.54 9.57 -9.79
C ILE A 131 5.13 8.63 -8.63
N GLY A 132 5.65 8.87 -7.43
CA GLY A 132 5.32 8.10 -6.23
C GLY A 132 3.83 8.17 -5.90
N LYS A 133 3.20 9.35 -6.02
CA LYS A 133 1.77 9.55 -5.75
C LYS A 133 0.90 8.84 -6.78
N VAL A 134 1.23 8.98 -8.06
CA VAL A 134 0.48 8.34 -9.16
C VAL A 134 0.47 6.82 -8.97
N LYS A 135 1.62 6.24 -8.64
CA LYS A 135 1.76 4.81 -8.36
C LYS A 135 0.85 4.35 -7.22
N THR A 136 0.86 5.04 -6.08
CA THR A 136 0.00 4.67 -4.94
C THR A 136 -1.47 4.82 -5.28
N THR A 137 -1.88 5.89 -5.99
CA THR A 137 -3.26 6.03 -6.45
C THR A 137 -3.68 4.88 -7.35
N LEU A 138 -2.88 4.53 -8.35
CA LEU A 138 -3.17 3.41 -9.24
C LEU A 138 -3.29 2.09 -8.47
N GLN A 139 -2.38 1.85 -7.53
CA GLN A 139 -2.38 0.64 -6.70
C GLN A 139 -3.62 0.55 -5.81
N PHE A 140 -3.99 1.66 -5.15
CA PHE A 140 -5.15 1.69 -4.26
C PHE A 140 -6.46 1.51 -5.04
N VAL A 141 -6.56 2.14 -6.20
CA VAL A 141 -7.71 1.97 -7.12
C VAL A 141 -7.76 0.54 -7.65
N ALA A 142 -6.62 -0.03 -8.06
CA ALA A 142 -6.54 -1.41 -8.53
C ALA A 142 -7.08 -2.40 -7.50
N ILE A 143 -6.59 -2.30 -6.25
CA ILE A 143 -7.03 -3.17 -5.14
C ILE A 143 -8.52 -3.00 -4.89
N THR A 144 -9.00 -1.76 -4.84
CA THR A 144 -10.43 -1.48 -4.63
C THR A 144 -11.27 -2.13 -5.72
N VAL A 145 -10.92 -1.92 -7.00
CA VAL A 145 -11.64 -2.51 -8.13
C VAL A 145 -11.62 -4.04 -8.08
N LEU A 146 -10.49 -4.65 -7.77
CA LEU A 146 -10.36 -6.11 -7.67
C LEU A 146 -11.20 -6.68 -6.51
N LEU A 147 -11.25 -5.99 -5.35
CA LEU A 147 -12.13 -6.37 -4.24
C LEU A 147 -13.61 -6.24 -4.61
N PHE A 148 -13.99 -5.16 -5.30
CA PHE A 148 -15.35 -5.01 -5.84
C PHE A 148 -15.67 -6.12 -6.86
N ALA A 149 -14.72 -6.46 -7.73
CA ALA A 149 -14.91 -7.50 -8.73
C ALA A 149 -15.21 -8.87 -8.09
N GLN A 150 -14.64 -9.17 -6.92
CA GLN A 150 -14.93 -10.41 -6.17
C GLN A 150 -16.42 -10.55 -5.80
N ALA A 151 -17.14 -9.44 -5.60
CA ALA A 151 -18.54 -9.46 -5.15
C ALA A 151 -19.54 -9.95 -6.22
N GLY A 152 -19.15 -9.97 -7.49
CA GLY A 152 -20.01 -10.40 -8.59
C GLY A 152 -19.27 -10.99 -9.79
N LEU A 153 -17.97 -11.26 -9.66
CA LEU A 153 -17.05 -11.77 -10.68
C LEU A 153 -17.23 -11.11 -12.05
N GLN A 154 -17.35 -9.78 -12.05
CA GLN A 154 -17.46 -9.03 -13.30
C GLN A 154 -16.10 -9.03 -13.99
N LYS A 155 -15.92 -9.91 -14.98
CA LYS A 155 -14.66 -10.14 -15.69
C LYS A 155 -13.98 -8.87 -16.19
N TRP A 156 -14.76 -7.89 -16.67
CA TRP A 156 -14.22 -6.60 -17.12
C TRP A 156 -13.58 -5.80 -15.97
N MET A 157 -14.12 -5.88 -14.75
CA MET A 157 -13.56 -5.24 -13.55
C MET A 157 -12.27 -5.93 -13.11
N VAL A 158 -12.22 -7.27 -13.20
CA VAL A 158 -10.98 -8.03 -12.92
C VAL A 158 -9.87 -7.59 -13.86
N VAL A 159 -10.14 -7.59 -15.17
CA VAL A 159 -9.16 -7.16 -16.18
C VAL A 159 -8.74 -5.71 -15.96
N PHE A 160 -9.68 -4.81 -15.70
CA PHE A 160 -9.37 -3.40 -15.45
C PHE A 160 -8.50 -3.21 -14.20
N GLY A 161 -8.86 -3.85 -13.09
CA GLY A 161 -8.10 -3.81 -11.84
C GLY A 161 -6.70 -4.43 -11.99
N GLU A 162 -6.59 -5.54 -12.73
CA GLU A 162 -5.32 -6.20 -13.03
C GLU A 162 -4.40 -5.30 -13.87
N VAL A 163 -4.92 -4.64 -14.90
CA VAL A 163 -4.16 -3.67 -15.73
C VAL A 163 -3.65 -2.51 -14.88
N LEU A 164 -4.49 -1.96 -13.99
CA LEU A 164 -4.06 -0.90 -13.07
C LEU A 164 -2.96 -1.38 -12.11
N LEU A 165 -3.07 -2.62 -11.61
CA LEU A 165 -2.05 -3.21 -10.74
C LEU A 165 -0.72 -3.40 -11.49
N TYR A 166 -0.76 -3.82 -12.74
CA TYR A 166 0.42 -3.94 -13.60
C TYR A 166 1.05 -2.58 -13.91
N ALA A 167 0.25 -1.56 -14.19
CA ALA A 167 0.74 -0.19 -14.33
C ALA A 167 1.39 0.31 -13.04
N ALA A 168 0.79 0.04 -11.88
CA ALA A 168 1.38 0.35 -10.57
C ALA A 168 2.68 -0.41 -10.33
N GLY A 169 2.76 -1.68 -10.71
CA GLY A 169 3.98 -2.50 -10.65
C GLY A 169 5.11 -1.98 -11.54
N ALA A 170 4.79 -1.54 -12.77
CA ALA A 170 5.77 -0.93 -13.67
C ALA A 170 6.32 0.39 -13.10
N LEU A 171 5.44 1.26 -12.60
CA LEU A 171 5.84 2.51 -11.93
C LEU A 171 6.64 2.24 -10.63
N THR A 172 6.31 1.16 -9.93
CA THR A 172 7.03 0.68 -8.75
C THR A 172 8.49 0.40 -9.09
N LEU A 173 8.75 -0.40 -10.12
CA LEU A 173 10.10 -0.73 -10.60
C LEU A 173 10.83 0.51 -11.11
N TRP A 174 10.17 1.33 -11.93
CA TRP A 174 10.75 2.57 -12.43
C TRP A 174 11.24 3.46 -11.29
N SER A 175 10.37 3.71 -10.30
CA SER A 175 10.72 4.54 -9.14
C SER A 175 11.86 3.92 -8.33
N MET A 176 11.90 2.60 -8.18
CA MET A 176 12.96 1.89 -7.46
C MET A 176 14.33 2.10 -8.12
N ILE A 177 14.40 2.01 -9.44
CA ILE A 177 15.64 2.26 -10.19
C ILE A 177 16.12 3.70 -9.96
N VAL A 178 15.22 4.68 -10.00
CA VAL A 178 15.55 6.09 -9.75
C VAL A 178 16.12 6.27 -8.34
N TYR A 179 15.47 5.72 -7.32
CA TYR A 179 15.93 5.83 -5.94
C TYR A 179 17.27 5.13 -5.69
N LEU A 180 17.46 3.93 -6.23
CA LEU A 180 18.72 3.19 -6.11
C LEU A 180 19.87 3.91 -6.81
N ARG A 181 19.64 4.48 -8.01
CA ARG A 181 20.64 5.30 -8.70
C ARG A 181 21.02 6.54 -7.91
N GLY A 182 20.05 7.21 -7.30
CA GLY A 182 20.31 8.37 -6.43
C GLY A 182 21.12 7.99 -5.18
N ALA A 183 20.82 6.85 -4.56
CA ALA A 183 21.52 6.37 -3.37
C ALA A 183 22.88 5.70 -3.66
N TRP A 184 23.13 5.29 -4.91
CA TRP A 184 24.34 4.55 -5.30
C TRP A 184 25.65 5.17 -4.82
N PRO A 185 25.89 6.50 -4.94
CA PRO A 185 27.13 7.11 -4.47
C PRO A 185 27.34 6.99 -2.95
N SER A 186 26.27 6.96 -2.16
CA SER A 186 26.34 6.73 -0.71
C SER A 186 26.56 5.26 -0.37
N LEU A 187 25.98 4.34 -1.16
CA LEU A 187 26.14 2.88 -0.96
C LEU A 187 27.53 2.40 -1.37
N SER A 188 28.17 3.06 -2.33
CA SER A 188 29.51 2.72 -2.81
C SER A 188 30.64 3.42 -2.08
N ALA A 189 30.34 4.38 -1.20
CA ALA A 189 31.34 5.06 -0.38
C ALA A 189 31.82 4.08 0.71
N ARG A 190 33.06 3.59 0.56
CA ARG A 190 33.76 2.78 1.57
C ARG A 190 34.35 3.67 2.66
#